data_AF-A0A135ZZ17-F1
#
_entry.id   AF-A0A135ZZ17-F1
#
_cell.length_a   1.000
_cell.length_b   1.000
_cell.length_c   1.000
_cell.angle_alpha   90.00
_cell.angle_beta   90.00
_cell.angle_gamma   90.00
#
_symmetry.space_group_name_H-M   'P 1'
#
loop_
_entity.id
_entity.type
_entity.pdbx_description
1 polymer ?
#
loop_
_entity_poly.entity_id
_entity_poly.type
_entity_poly.pdbx_seq_one_letter_code
_entity_poly.pdbx_strand_id
1 'polypeptide(L)'
;MDDDQLKNSVGFLNKIIGGTINGLPEHVREPLIAVSQFRQTLVDESDRGCALMAAAYLDERLADLLKAYLVDDRSVVGQMFDFNGPFGTFSSRIDSAYTLGLLPRNVRADIQLVRKIRNDFAHVSKPITFEDQPIISRCQALCLDGKESTARPRGKFTRSMMAAVGVIEVSLQNIERRTVQPDHDISINQKGIDALRSFLEEKGLKELLELVQ
;
A
#
# COMPACT_ATOMS: atom_id res chain seq x y z
N MET A 1 0.21 -13.46 -22.77
CA MET A 1 1.34 -13.98 -21.99
C MET A 1 1.00 -15.38 -21.57
N ASP A 2 1.47 -16.34 -22.37
CA ASP A 2 1.60 -17.72 -21.89
C ASP A 2 2.72 -17.76 -20.83
N ASP A 3 2.86 -18.89 -20.16
CA ASP A 3 3.89 -19.10 -19.14
C ASP A 3 5.31 -18.93 -19.73
N ASP A 4 5.48 -19.17 -21.04
CA ASP A 4 6.76 -18.99 -21.74
C ASP A 4 7.13 -17.51 -21.90
N GLN A 5 6.18 -16.62 -22.20
CA GLN A 5 6.40 -15.18 -22.23
C GLN A 5 6.65 -14.61 -20.82
N LEU A 6 6.01 -15.18 -19.79
CA LEU A 6 6.30 -14.83 -18.39
C LEU A 6 7.74 -15.24 -18.04
N LYS A 7 8.14 -16.49 -18.34
CA LYS A 7 9.50 -17.02 -18.17
C LYS A 7 10.53 -16.20 -18.94
N ASN A 8 10.26 -15.86 -20.19
CA ASN A 8 11.13 -15.02 -21.01
C ASN A 8 11.27 -13.61 -20.43
N SER A 9 10.17 -13.04 -19.92
CA SER A 9 10.20 -11.74 -19.24
C SER A 9 11.00 -11.79 -17.93
N VAL A 10 10.89 -12.88 -17.14
CA VAL A 10 11.73 -13.04 -15.93
C VAL A 10 13.20 -13.28 -16.33
N GLY A 11 13.46 -14.07 -17.36
CA GLY A 11 14.81 -14.29 -17.89
C GLY A 11 15.47 -12.99 -18.39
N PHE A 12 14.69 -12.12 -19.04
CA PHE A 12 15.14 -10.79 -19.42
C PHE A 12 15.47 -9.91 -18.20
N LEU A 13 14.61 -9.90 -17.19
CA LEU A 13 14.88 -9.17 -15.93
C LEU A 13 16.12 -9.71 -15.22
N ASN A 14 16.28 -11.03 -15.10
CA ASN A 14 17.46 -11.65 -14.50
C ASN A 14 18.75 -11.26 -15.25
N LYS A 15 18.69 -11.14 -16.58
CA LYS A 15 19.83 -10.70 -17.40
C LYS A 15 20.17 -9.21 -17.20
N ILE A 16 19.17 -8.36 -16.99
CA ILE A 16 19.40 -6.94 -16.62
C ILE A 16 19.94 -6.82 -15.19
N ILE A 17 19.36 -7.57 -14.26
CA ILE A 17 19.74 -7.60 -12.83
C ILE A 17 21.17 -8.14 -12.68
N GLY A 18 21.57 -9.16 -13.43
CA GLY A 18 22.89 -9.78 -13.32
C GLY A 18 24.07 -8.85 -13.69
N GLY A 19 23.84 -7.76 -14.44
CA GLY A 19 24.92 -6.89 -14.92
C GLY A 19 24.71 -5.39 -14.73
N THR A 20 23.48 -4.89 -14.74
CA THR A 20 23.19 -3.45 -14.80
C THR A 20 22.87 -2.84 -13.44
N ILE A 21 22.27 -3.57 -12.50
CA ILE A 21 21.84 -2.98 -11.21
C ILE A 21 22.96 -2.88 -10.17
N ASN A 22 24.13 -3.48 -10.41
CA ASN A 22 25.26 -3.41 -9.48
C ASN A 22 25.78 -1.98 -9.28
N GLY A 23 25.48 -1.07 -10.21
CA GLY A 23 25.79 0.37 -10.08
C GLY A 23 24.70 1.20 -9.39
N LEU A 24 23.56 0.61 -8.99
CA LEU A 24 22.49 1.34 -8.32
C LEU A 24 22.78 1.48 -6.81
N PRO A 25 22.34 2.60 -6.18
CA PRO A 25 22.37 2.73 -4.72
C PRO A 25 21.69 1.55 -4.04
N GLU A 26 22.21 1.14 -2.88
CA GLU A 26 21.73 -0.04 -2.14
C GLU A 26 20.21 0.03 -1.85
N HIS A 27 19.74 1.18 -1.37
CA HIS A 27 18.32 1.43 -1.08
C HIS A 27 17.39 1.31 -2.31
N VAL A 28 17.93 1.37 -3.53
CA VAL A 28 17.18 1.13 -4.77
C VAL A 28 17.36 -0.32 -5.24
N ARG A 29 18.59 -0.84 -5.15
CA ARG A 29 18.97 -2.16 -5.63
C ARG A 29 18.27 -3.28 -4.87
N GLU A 30 18.22 -3.22 -3.55
CA GLU A 30 17.69 -4.31 -2.72
C GLU A 30 16.19 -4.56 -2.95
N PRO A 31 15.30 -3.54 -2.95
CA PRO A 31 13.88 -3.75 -3.27
C PRO A 31 13.69 -4.34 -4.68
N LEU A 32 14.47 -3.88 -5.66
CA LEU A 32 14.38 -4.41 -7.03
C LEU A 32 14.75 -5.90 -7.11
N ILE A 33 15.79 -6.33 -6.39
CA ILE A 33 16.17 -7.74 -6.30
C ILE A 33 15.05 -8.54 -5.64
N ALA A 34 14.53 -8.07 -4.50
CA ALA A 34 13.47 -8.75 -3.76
C ALA A 34 12.18 -8.91 -4.61
N VAL A 35 11.74 -7.85 -5.29
CA VAL A 35 10.58 -7.89 -6.18
C VAL A 35 10.81 -8.84 -7.36
N SER A 36 12.02 -8.85 -7.94
CA SER A 36 12.33 -9.77 -9.04
C SER A 36 12.37 -11.23 -8.60
N GLN A 37 12.97 -11.51 -7.44
CA GLN A 37 12.98 -12.86 -6.86
C GLN A 37 11.57 -13.34 -6.56
N PHE A 38 10.75 -12.49 -5.94
CA PHE A 38 9.35 -12.81 -5.71
C PHE A 38 8.58 -13.06 -7.01
N ARG A 39 8.80 -12.26 -8.06
CA ARG A 39 8.16 -12.50 -9.37
C ARG A 39 8.50 -13.88 -9.93
N GLN A 40 9.73 -14.36 -9.74
CA GLN A 40 10.17 -15.67 -10.21
C GLN A 40 9.42 -16.80 -9.50
N THR A 41 9.08 -16.66 -8.21
CA THR A 41 8.35 -17.71 -7.49
C THR A 41 6.95 -17.93 -8.06
N LEU A 42 6.30 -16.89 -8.59
CA LEU A 42 4.96 -16.97 -9.16
C LEU A 42 4.87 -17.73 -10.48
N VAL A 43 5.99 -17.96 -11.16
CA VAL A 43 6.03 -18.62 -12.47
C VAL A 43 5.67 -20.08 -12.35
N ASP A 44 6.27 -20.78 -11.39
CA ASP A 44 6.14 -22.23 -11.25
C ASP A 44 4.95 -22.63 -10.35
N GLU A 45 4.23 -21.64 -9.82
CA GLU A 45 3.05 -21.85 -9.00
C GLU A 45 1.83 -22.31 -9.81
N SER A 46 0.94 -23.03 -9.12
CA SER A 46 -0.43 -23.24 -9.59
C SER A 46 -1.20 -21.91 -9.67
N ASP A 47 -2.29 -21.85 -10.42
CA ASP A 47 -3.13 -20.64 -10.47
C ASP A 47 -3.59 -20.19 -9.08
N ARG A 48 -4.00 -21.14 -8.23
CA ARG A 48 -4.35 -20.89 -6.82
C ARG A 48 -3.14 -20.38 -6.03
N GLY A 49 -1.99 -21.04 -6.15
CA GLY A 49 -0.75 -20.63 -5.48
C GLY A 49 -0.33 -19.22 -5.86
N CYS A 50 -0.32 -18.93 -7.16
CA CYS A 50 -0.03 -17.62 -7.72
C CYS A 50 -0.94 -16.53 -7.13
N ALA A 51 -2.26 -16.75 -7.09
CA ALA A 51 -3.20 -15.79 -6.53
C ALA A 51 -3.03 -15.56 -5.03
N LEU A 52 -2.78 -16.62 -4.26
CA LEU A 52 -2.60 -16.54 -2.81
C LEU A 52 -1.30 -15.84 -2.43
N MET A 53 -0.18 -16.25 -3.03
CA MET A 53 1.14 -15.64 -2.80
C MET A 53 1.15 -14.17 -3.22
N ALA A 54 0.53 -13.85 -4.35
CA ALA A 54 0.43 -12.49 -4.84
C ALA A 54 -0.29 -11.55 -3.88
N ALA A 55 -1.43 -11.99 -3.35
CA ALA A 55 -2.18 -11.21 -2.38
C ALA A 55 -1.45 -11.09 -1.04
N ALA A 56 -0.79 -12.16 -0.57
CA ALA A 56 0.00 -12.13 0.66
C ALA A 56 1.15 -11.11 0.56
N TYR A 57 1.89 -11.11 -0.54
CA TYR A 57 2.99 -10.17 -0.76
C TYR A 57 2.51 -8.72 -0.80
N LEU A 58 1.39 -8.43 -1.50
CA LEU A 58 0.79 -7.09 -1.48
C LEU A 58 0.35 -6.68 -0.07
N ASP A 59 -0.25 -7.60 0.70
CA ASP A 59 -0.71 -7.33 2.05
C ASP A 59 0.45 -6.99 3.01
N GLU A 60 1.58 -7.68 2.86
CA GLU A 60 2.83 -7.37 3.58
C GLU A 60 3.37 -6.00 3.18
N ARG A 61 3.49 -5.70 1.88
CA ARG A 61 4.01 -4.41 1.41
C ARG A 61 3.12 -3.23 1.80
N LEU A 62 1.79 -3.42 1.85
CA LEU A 62 0.88 -2.41 2.40
C LEU A 62 1.09 -2.20 3.90
N ALA A 63 1.34 -3.26 4.65
CA ALA A 63 1.65 -3.14 6.07
C ALA A 63 2.96 -2.38 6.29
N ASP A 64 3.99 -2.67 5.50
CA ASP A 64 5.27 -1.97 5.53
C ASP A 64 5.11 -0.49 5.20
N LEU A 65 4.33 -0.17 4.15
CA LEU A 65 4.01 1.20 3.74
C LEU A 65 3.33 1.99 4.87
N LEU A 66 2.31 1.41 5.50
CA LEU A 66 1.61 2.04 6.61
C LEU A 66 2.53 2.23 7.83
N LYS A 67 3.34 1.22 8.18
CA LYS A 67 4.30 1.31 9.29
C LYS A 67 5.40 2.33 9.04
N ALA A 68 5.81 2.52 7.79
CA ALA A 68 6.79 3.52 7.40
C ALA A 68 6.22 4.94 7.47
N TYR A 69 4.91 5.10 7.21
CA TYR A 69 4.22 6.39 7.28
C TYR A 69 3.94 6.86 8.71
N LEU A 70 3.48 5.96 9.58
CA LEU A 70 2.99 6.32 10.92
C LEU A 70 4.13 6.72 11.87
N VAL A 71 3.76 7.35 12.99
CA VAL A 71 4.69 7.71 14.06
C VAL A 71 5.50 6.51 14.54
N ASP A 72 6.73 6.73 15.00
CA ASP A 72 7.57 5.66 15.55
C ASP A 72 7.20 5.33 17.01
N ASP A 73 5.95 4.89 17.21
CA ASP A 73 5.48 4.33 18.46
C ASP A 73 5.13 2.86 18.23
N ARG A 74 6.10 1.98 18.47
CA ARG A 74 5.96 0.55 18.18
C ARG A 74 4.81 -0.11 18.95
N SER A 75 4.49 0.38 20.15
CA SER A 75 3.42 -0.20 20.97
C SER A 75 2.05 0.16 20.40
N VAL A 76 1.80 1.46 20.21
CA VAL A 76 0.51 1.95 19.71
C VAL A 76 0.31 1.53 18.26
N VAL A 77 1.33 1.69 17.40
CA VAL A 77 1.26 1.25 16.00
C VAL A 77 1.09 -0.26 15.91
N GLY A 78 1.76 -1.05 16.75
CA GLY A 78 1.60 -2.50 16.80
C GLY A 78 0.14 -2.92 16.98
N GLN A 79 -0.54 -2.33 17.96
CA GLN A 79 -1.97 -2.57 18.23
C GLN A 79 -2.87 -2.24 17.04
N MET A 80 -2.49 -1.28 16.20
CA MET A 80 -3.28 -0.94 15.01
C MET A 80 -3.31 -2.08 13.98
N PHE A 81 -2.29 -2.95 13.96
CA PHE A 81 -2.20 -4.10 13.05
C PHE A 81 -2.72 -5.42 13.65
N ASP A 82 -3.16 -5.41 14.92
CA ASP A 82 -3.82 -6.57 15.52
C ASP A 82 -5.10 -6.92 14.76
N PHE A 83 -5.58 -8.16 14.90
CA PHE A 83 -6.75 -8.66 14.17
C PHE A 83 -7.99 -7.75 14.28
N ASN A 84 -8.21 -7.13 15.45
CA ASN A 84 -9.32 -6.21 15.70
C ASN A 84 -8.95 -4.72 15.45
N GLY A 85 -7.71 -4.43 15.07
CA GLY A 85 -7.22 -3.09 14.83
C GLY A 85 -7.61 -2.54 13.45
N PRO A 86 -7.49 -1.22 13.24
CA PRO A 86 -7.85 -0.56 11.97
C PRO A 86 -7.05 -1.09 10.76
N PHE A 87 -5.83 -1.60 10.96
CA PHE A 87 -4.99 -2.19 9.92
C PHE A 87 -4.90 -3.72 10.03
N GLY A 88 -5.83 -4.36 10.76
CA GLY A 88 -5.82 -5.80 11.03
C GLY A 88 -6.09 -6.69 9.82
N THR A 89 -6.76 -6.17 8.79
CA THR A 89 -7.16 -6.96 7.62
C THR A 89 -6.55 -6.42 6.33
N PHE A 90 -6.38 -7.31 5.33
CA PHE A 90 -5.93 -6.88 4.01
C PHE A 90 -6.82 -5.80 3.39
N SER A 91 -8.15 -5.93 3.52
CA SER A 91 -9.07 -4.90 3.00
C SER A 91 -8.89 -3.55 3.69
N SER A 92 -8.73 -3.56 5.02
CA SER A 92 -8.58 -2.32 5.77
C SER A 92 -7.24 -1.64 5.48
N ARG A 93 -6.14 -2.39 5.32
CA ARG A 93 -4.85 -1.82 4.88
C ARG A 93 -4.92 -1.17 3.50
N ILE A 94 -5.62 -1.79 2.53
CA ILE A 94 -5.81 -1.21 1.20
C ILE A 94 -6.54 0.14 1.30
N ASP A 95 -7.64 0.16 2.04
CA ASP A 95 -8.47 1.36 2.15
C ASP A 95 -7.77 2.44 2.97
N SER A 96 -7.09 2.09 4.05
CA SER A 96 -6.28 3.02 4.86
C SER A 96 -5.15 3.65 4.07
N ALA A 97 -4.36 2.85 3.34
CA ALA A 97 -3.27 3.38 2.52
C ALA A 97 -3.79 4.36 1.45
N TYR A 98 -4.95 4.08 0.85
CA TYR A 98 -5.59 5.01 -0.07
C TYR A 98 -6.10 6.28 0.62
N THR A 99 -6.81 6.17 1.74
CA THR A 99 -7.38 7.33 2.45
C THR A 99 -6.31 8.24 3.06
N LEU A 100 -5.13 7.71 3.38
CA LEU A 100 -3.98 8.46 3.84
C LEU A 100 -3.21 9.12 2.67
N GLY A 101 -3.65 8.92 1.42
CA GLY A 101 -3.01 9.48 0.23
C GLY A 101 -1.74 8.76 -0.22
N LEU A 102 -1.45 7.57 0.33
CA LEU A 102 -0.24 6.79 0.01
C LEU A 102 -0.36 6.01 -1.31
N LEU A 103 -1.60 5.82 -1.79
CA LEU A 103 -1.90 5.12 -3.03
C LEU A 103 -2.78 5.96 -3.95
N PRO A 104 -2.55 5.92 -5.28
CA PRO A 104 -3.50 6.47 -6.24
C PRO A 104 -4.73 5.56 -6.39
N ARG A 105 -5.85 6.15 -6.85
CA ARG A 105 -7.16 5.48 -6.94
C ARG A 105 -7.14 4.21 -7.80
N ASN A 106 -6.45 4.24 -8.93
CA ASN A 106 -6.32 3.10 -9.84
C ASN A 106 -5.57 1.93 -9.20
N VAL A 107 -4.49 2.21 -8.46
CA VAL A 107 -3.74 1.17 -7.73
C VAL A 107 -4.58 0.54 -6.64
N ARG A 108 -5.31 1.35 -5.85
CA ARG A 108 -6.26 0.82 -4.87
C ARG A 108 -7.32 -0.07 -5.52
N ALA A 109 -7.87 0.34 -6.67
CA ALA A 109 -8.88 -0.42 -7.39
C ALA A 109 -8.36 -1.79 -7.85
N ASP A 110 -7.15 -1.84 -8.44
CA ASP A 110 -6.53 -3.09 -8.87
C ASP A 110 -6.19 -4.01 -7.69
N ILE A 111 -5.67 -3.48 -6.58
CA ILE A 111 -5.39 -4.29 -5.38
C ILE A 111 -6.70 -4.87 -4.80
N GLN A 112 -7.81 -4.11 -4.81
CA GLN A 112 -9.12 -4.63 -4.43
C GLN A 112 -9.59 -5.76 -5.37
N LEU A 113 -9.31 -5.68 -6.67
CA LEU A 113 -9.59 -6.77 -7.62
C LEU A 113 -8.72 -8.00 -7.34
N VAL A 114 -7.42 -7.81 -7.07
CA VAL A 114 -6.51 -8.90 -6.66
C VAL A 114 -7.02 -9.60 -5.41
N ARG A 115 -7.46 -8.84 -4.39
CA ARG A 115 -8.07 -9.39 -3.18
C ARG A 115 -9.32 -10.23 -3.49
N LYS A 116 -10.19 -9.75 -4.37
CA LYS A 116 -11.40 -10.49 -4.79
C LYS A 116 -11.02 -11.80 -5.49
N ILE A 117 -10.09 -11.75 -6.45
CA ILE A 117 -9.60 -12.92 -7.17
C ILE A 117 -9.02 -13.95 -6.19
N ARG A 118 -8.16 -13.53 -5.27
CA ARG A 118 -7.62 -14.40 -4.21
C ARG A 118 -8.73 -15.05 -3.39
N ASN A 119 -9.77 -14.30 -3.03
CA ASN A 119 -10.89 -14.84 -2.27
C ASN A 119 -11.65 -15.92 -3.04
N ASP A 120 -11.82 -15.79 -4.36
CA ASP A 120 -12.42 -16.86 -5.17
C ASP A 120 -11.57 -18.13 -5.12
N PHE A 121 -10.25 -18.00 -5.22
CA PHE A 121 -9.33 -19.14 -5.10
C PHE A 121 -9.32 -19.77 -3.71
N ALA A 122 -9.48 -18.98 -2.65
CA ALA A 122 -9.41 -19.43 -1.26
C ALA A 122 -10.70 -20.07 -0.72
N HIS A 123 -11.87 -19.68 -1.25
CA HIS A 123 -13.18 -20.09 -0.72
C HIS A 123 -13.90 -21.14 -1.58
N VAL A 124 -13.18 -21.86 -2.44
CA VAL A 124 -13.74 -22.91 -3.29
C VAL A 124 -12.96 -24.21 -3.10
N SER A 125 -13.66 -25.31 -2.81
CA SER A 125 -13.03 -26.64 -2.66
C SER A 125 -12.66 -27.29 -4.00
N LYS A 126 -13.37 -26.94 -5.07
CA LYS A 126 -13.11 -27.43 -6.42
C LYS A 126 -11.82 -26.82 -7.01
N PRO A 127 -11.12 -27.55 -7.90
CA PRO A 127 -10.10 -26.95 -8.74
C PRO A 127 -10.73 -25.86 -9.60
N ILE A 128 -10.16 -24.66 -9.55
CA ILE A 128 -10.48 -23.53 -10.42
C ILE A 128 -9.17 -22.92 -10.91
N THR A 129 -9.25 -22.18 -12.01
CA THR A 129 -8.15 -21.59 -12.75
C THR A 129 -8.43 -20.12 -13.03
N PHE A 130 -7.45 -19.41 -13.57
CA PHE A 130 -7.65 -18.05 -14.05
C PHE A 130 -8.58 -17.96 -15.28
N GLU A 131 -8.87 -19.09 -15.93
CA GLU A 131 -9.78 -19.20 -17.08
C GLU A 131 -11.24 -19.50 -16.66
N ASP A 132 -11.55 -19.46 -15.36
CA ASP A 132 -12.91 -19.64 -14.87
C ASP A 132 -13.60 -18.31 -14.57
N GLN A 133 -14.92 -18.24 -14.73
CA GLN A 133 -15.71 -17.12 -14.23
C GLN A 133 -15.94 -17.29 -12.71
N PRO A 134 -15.91 -16.19 -11.91
CA PRO A 134 -15.85 -14.79 -12.32
C PRO A 134 -14.41 -14.22 -12.42
N ILE A 135 -13.37 -15.07 -12.38
CA ILE A 135 -11.97 -14.64 -12.33
C ILE A 135 -11.56 -13.95 -13.65
N ILE A 136 -11.95 -14.49 -14.80
CA ILE A 136 -11.71 -13.86 -16.11
C ILE A 136 -12.16 -12.40 -16.11
N SER A 137 -13.43 -12.14 -15.75
CA SER A 137 -13.99 -10.79 -15.78
C SER A 137 -13.30 -9.85 -14.80
N ARG A 138 -12.83 -10.34 -13.65
CA ARG A 138 -12.03 -9.53 -12.73
C ARG A 138 -10.63 -9.23 -13.28
N CYS A 139 -9.99 -10.19 -13.94
CA CYS A 139 -8.70 -9.97 -14.61
C CYS A 139 -8.82 -8.98 -15.77
N GLN A 140 -9.95 -8.95 -16.48
CA GLN A 140 -10.21 -7.98 -17.55
C GLN A 140 -10.42 -6.55 -17.01
N ALA A 141 -10.92 -6.42 -15.77
CA ALA A 141 -11.13 -5.13 -15.13
C ALA A 141 -9.86 -4.50 -14.53
N LEU A 142 -8.75 -5.26 -14.48
CA LEU A 142 -7.47 -4.78 -14.00
C LEU A 142 -6.88 -3.75 -14.99
N CYS A 143 -6.59 -2.55 -14.50
CA CYS A 143 -6.19 -1.42 -15.32
C CYS A 143 -4.68 -1.16 -15.34
N LEU A 144 -3.93 -1.64 -14.33
CA LEU A 144 -2.48 -1.47 -14.27
C LEU A 144 -1.71 -2.37 -15.25
N ASP A 145 -2.39 -3.37 -15.82
CA ASP A 145 -1.87 -4.29 -16.82
C ASP A 145 -1.53 -3.63 -18.17
N GLY A 146 -2.11 -2.44 -18.43
CA GLY A 146 -2.00 -1.70 -19.68
C GLY A 146 -3.28 -1.77 -20.53
N LYS A 147 -3.71 -0.62 -21.08
CA LYS A 147 -5.02 -0.41 -21.73
C LYS A 147 -5.33 -1.31 -22.94
N GLU A 148 -4.35 -2.02 -23.50
CA GLU A 148 -4.51 -2.83 -24.72
C GLU A 148 -3.95 -4.26 -24.59
N SER A 149 -3.74 -4.74 -23.36
CA SER A 149 -3.08 -6.03 -23.21
C SER A 149 -3.98 -7.19 -23.68
N THR A 150 -3.51 -7.95 -24.67
CA THR A 150 -4.12 -9.18 -25.20
C THR A 150 -3.73 -10.42 -24.38
N ALA A 151 -3.18 -10.24 -23.18
CA ALA A 151 -2.73 -11.37 -22.39
C ALA A 151 -3.88 -12.18 -21.78
N ARG A 152 -3.57 -13.47 -21.56
CA ARG A 152 -4.39 -14.38 -20.75
C ARG A 152 -4.63 -13.81 -19.34
N PRO A 153 -5.76 -14.15 -18.69
CA PRO A 153 -6.14 -13.65 -17.37
C PRO A 153 -5.03 -13.73 -16.31
N ARG A 154 -4.31 -14.86 -16.19
CA ARG A 154 -3.16 -14.99 -15.26
C ARG A 154 -2.06 -13.96 -15.55
N GLY A 155 -1.71 -13.77 -16.82
CA GLY A 155 -0.71 -12.78 -17.22
C GLY A 155 -1.12 -11.35 -16.85
N LYS A 156 -2.41 -11.02 -17.01
CA LYS A 156 -2.96 -9.72 -16.60
C LYS A 156 -2.88 -9.53 -15.08
N PHE A 157 -3.31 -10.55 -14.34
CA PHE A 157 -3.23 -10.57 -12.89
C PHE A 157 -1.80 -10.32 -12.39
N THR A 158 -0.83 -11.09 -12.89
CA THR A 158 0.56 -10.98 -12.45
C THR A 158 1.15 -9.61 -12.78
N ARG A 159 0.89 -9.05 -13.98
CA ARG A 159 1.41 -7.73 -14.35
C ARG A 159 0.78 -6.60 -13.54
N SER A 160 -0.54 -6.59 -13.38
CA SER A 160 -1.20 -5.60 -12.53
C SER A 160 -0.71 -5.66 -11.09
N MET A 161 -0.54 -6.87 -10.55
CA MET A 161 -0.02 -7.03 -9.20
C MET A 161 1.43 -6.51 -9.09
N MET A 162 2.30 -6.86 -10.04
CA MET A 162 3.68 -6.34 -10.08
C MET A 162 3.73 -4.82 -10.22
N ALA A 163 2.84 -4.23 -11.02
CA ALA A 163 2.73 -2.79 -11.15
C ALA A 163 2.30 -2.12 -9.84
N ALA A 164 1.34 -2.71 -9.13
CA ALA A 164 0.91 -2.23 -7.81
C ALA A 164 2.05 -2.31 -6.78
N VAL A 165 2.81 -3.42 -6.75
CA VAL A 165 4.02 -3.56 -5.93
C VAL A 165 5.03 -2.46 -6.28
N GLY A 166 5.32 -2.24 -7.56
CA GLY A 166 6.26 -1.20 -7.99
C GLY A 166 5.86 0.20 -7.51
N VAL A 167 4.57 0.52 -7.53
CA VAL A 167 4.08 1.79 -6.95
C VAL A 167 4.32 1.85 -5.44
N ILE A 168 4.04 0.76 -4.70
CA ILE A 168 4.28 0.71 -3.25
C ILE A 168 5.77 0.87 -2.92
N GLU A 169 6.66 0.19 -3.64
CA GLU A 169 8.12 0.29 -3.42
C GLU A 169 8.63 1.72 -3.68
N VAL A 170 8.16 2.36 -4.76
CA VAL A 170 8.49 3.76 -5.04
C VAL A 170 7.93 4.68 -3.94
N SER A 171 6.70 4.43 -3.46
CA SER A 171 6.15 5.19 -2.34
C SER A 171 6.98 5.01 -1.08
N LEU A 172 7.43 3.79 -0.75
CA LEU A 172 8.28 3.50 0.40
C LEU A 172 9.61 4.26 0.36
N GLN A 173 10.24 4.39 -0.81
CA GLN A 173 11.50 5.12 -0.96
C GLN A 173 11.36 6.64 -0.75
N ASN A 174 10.18 7.20 -1.00
CA ASN A 174 9.92 8.63 -0.93
C ASN A 174 9.08 9.02 0.30
N ILE A 175 8.82 8.08 1.22
CA ILE A 175 7.89 8.31 2.32
C ILE A 175 8.53 9.13 3.44
N GLU A 176 7.79 10.14 3.90
CA GLU A 176 8.13 10.88 5.10
C GLU A 176 7.36 10.32 6.29
N ARG A 177 8.10 9.77 7.26
CA ARG A 177 7.52 9.28 8.51
C ARG A 177 6.92 10.43 9.31
N ARG A 178 5.70 10.23 9.82
CA ARG A 178 5.05 11.20 10.72
C ARG A 178 5.75 11.24 12.07
N THR A 179 5.77 12.41 12.70
CA THR A 179 6.23 12.59 14.08
C THR A 179 5.05 12.87 14.99
N VAL A 180 5.20 12.49 16.26
CA VAL A 180 4.25 12.90 17.29
C VAL A 180 4.30 14.42 17.45
N GLN A 181 3.15 15.04 17.71
CA GLN A 181 3.14 16.44 18.10
C GLN A 181 3.82 16.58 19.47
N PRO A 182 4.49 17.70 19.75
CA PRO A 182 4.99 17.97 21.08
C PRO A 182 3.84 18.01 22.09
N ASP A 183 4.17 17.77 23.36
CA ASP A 183 3.21 17.92 24.45
C ASP A 183 2.59 19.32 24.41
N HIS A 184 1.28 19.38 24.64
CA HIS A 184 0.56 20.64 24.64
C HIS A 184 0.98 21.50 25.84
N ASP A 185 1.63 22.64 25.55
CA ASP A 185 2.00 23.61 26.57
C ASP A 185 0.75 24.37 27.06
N ILE A 186 0.25 23.96 28.23
CA ILE A 186 -0.92 24.55 28.87
C ILE A 186 -0.73 26.05 29.15
N SER A 187 0.50 26.55 29.28
CA SER A 187 0.77 27.97 29.50
C SER A 187 0.35 28.85 28.30
N ILE A 188 0.22 28.27 27.11
CA ILE A 188 -0.32 28.95 25.93
C ILE A 188 -1.77 29.40 26.17
N ASN A 189 -2.56 28.63 26.92
CA ASN A 189 -3.93 29.01 27.25
C ASN A 189 -3.95 30.30 28.08
N GLN A 190 -3.02 30.43 29.05
CA GLN A 190 -2.89 31.66 29.83
C GLN A 190 -2.50 32.85 28.95
N LYS A 191 -1.53 32.67 28.03
CA LYS A 191 -1.14 33.73 27.08
C LYS A 191 -2.30 34.14 26.18
N GLY A 192 -3.14 33.20 25.74
CA GLY A 192 -4.34 33.48 24.96
C GLY A 192 -5.38 34.27 25.75
N ILE A 193 -5.60 33.91 27.01
CA ILE A 193 -6.45 34.65 27.95
C ILE A 193 -5.92 36.06 28.17
N ASP A 194 -4.62 36.21 28.42
CA ASP A 194 -3.99 37.51 28.65
C ASP A 194 -4.06 38.41 27.41
N ALA A 195 -3.86 37.83 26.21
CA ALA A 195 -3.98 38.55 24.94
C ALA A 195 -5.42 39.00 24.66
N LEU A 196 -6.41 38.14 24.91
CA LEU A 196 -7.82 38.49 24.78
C LEU A 196 -8.22 39.58 25.78
N ARG A 197 -7.75 39.49 27.03
CA ARG A 197 -7.95 40.52 28.05
C ARG A 197 -7.40 41.86 27.59
N SER A 198 -6.15 41.87 27.10
CA SER A 198 -5.49 43.08 26.59
C SER A 198 -6.28 43.71 25.42
N PHE A 199 -6.76 42.87 24.48
CA PHE A 199 -7.60 43.33 23.37
C PHE A 199 -8.93 43.94 23.82
N LEU A 200 -9.63 43.30 24.78
CA LEU A 200 -10.89 43.81 25.32
C LEU A 200 -10.70 45.14 26.06
N GLU A 201 -9.60 45.30 26.79
CA GLU A 201 -9.20 46.56 27.43
C GLU A 201 -8.96 47.66 26.39
N GLU A 202 -8.19 47.39 25.32
CA GLU A 202 -7.93 48.35 24.23
C GLU A 202 -9.21 48.79 23.50
N LYS A 203 -10.19 47.89 23.36
CA LYS A 203 -11.49 48.17 22.72
C LYS A 203 -12.52 48.77 23.68
N GLY A 204 -12.19 48.90 24.96
CA GLY A 204 -13.09 49.46 25.98
C GLY A 204 -14.29 48.57 26.33
N LEU A 205 -14.23 47.27 26.00
CA LEU A 205 -15.31 46.29 26.19
C LEU A 205 -15.29 45.72 27.61
N LYS A 206 -15.37 46.59 28.62
CA LYS A 206 -15.13 46.22 30.03
C LYS A 206 -16.09 45.16 30.59
N GLU A 207 -17.33 45.16 30.12
CA GLU A 207 -18.37 44.19 30.53
C GLU A 207 -17.99 42.74 30.20
N LEU A 208 -17.13 42.55 29.20
CA LEU A 208 -16.68 41.23 28.77
C LEU A 208 -15.42 40.75 29.51
N LEU A 209 -14.72 41.63 30.24
CA LEU A 209 -13.49 41.26 30.96
C LEU A 209 -13.76 40.27 32.10
N GLU A 210 -14.91 40.38 32.77
CA GLU A 210 -15.30 39.49 33.87
C GLU A 210 -15.54 38.04 33.42
N LEU A 211 -15.80 37.85 32.12
CA LEU A 211 -16.00 36.53 31.50
C LEU A 211 -14.69 35.85 31.10
N VAL A 212 -13.56 36.57 31.18
CA VAL A 212 -12.22 36.09 30.81
C VAL A 212 -11.36 36.06 32.07
N GLN A 213 -11.63 35.09 32.96
CA GLN A 213 -10.84 34.80 34.17
C GLN A 213 -9.68 33.86 33.85
#